data_AF-A0A7W2FUU2-F1
#
_entry.id   AF-A0A7W2FUU2-F1
#
_cell.length_a   1.000
_cell.length_b   1.000
_cell.length_c   1.000
_cell.angle_alpha   90.00
_cell.angle_beta   90.00
_cell.angle_gamma   90.00
#
_symmetry.space_group_name_H-M   'P 1'
#
loop_
_entity.id
_entity.type
_entity.pdbx_description
1 polymer ?
#
loop_
_entity_poly.entity_id
_entity_poly.type
_entity_poly.pdbx_seq_one_letter_code
_entity_poly.pdbx_strand_id
1 'polypeptide(L)'
;MHEYYKLKSRIKDILIERGYKEVKPDTDLDYCGSMYSIYALGNYRFMIQWDGEEGFGLVEYWEHDSWKLLEPIVPEGFKDAFDSNLEALCISVQRHL
;
A
#
# COMPACT_ATOMS: atom_id res chain seq x y z
N MET A 1 10.61 12.91 4.84
CA MET A 1 10.27 11.50 4.58
C MET A 1 9.05 11.51 3.68
N HIS A 2 9.19 11.01 2.45
CA HIS A 2 8.15 11.01 1.42
C HIS A 2 6.86 10.33 1.93
N GLU A 3 5.71 10.82 1.48
CA GLU A 3 4.35 10.35 1.79
C GLU A 3 4.20 8.83 1.60
N TYR A 4 4.85 8.27 0.58
CA TYR A 4 4.95 6.82 0.40
C TYR A 4 5.49 6.10 1.62
N TYR A 5 6.57 6.58 2.25
CA TYR A 5 7.16 5.89 3.40
C TYR A 5 6.23 5.92 4.62
N LYS A 6 5.38 6.95 4.75
CA LYS A 6 4.33 6.98 5.78
C LYS A 6 3.26 5.93 5.50
N LEU A 7 2.74 5.89 4.27
CA LEU A 7 1.79 4.89 3.80
C LEU A 7 2.34 3.47 4.00
N LYS A 8 3.53 3.21 3.45
CA LYS A 8 4.22 1.92 3.53
C LYS A 8 4.43 1.49 4.97
N SER A 9 4.98 2.35 5.85
CA SER A 9 5.27 1.96 7.23
C SER A 9 4.03 1.49 7.97
N ARG A 10 2.92 2.22 7.85
CA ARG A 10 1.67 1.89 8.55
C ARG A 10 1.07 0.56 8.10
N ILE A 11 1.07 0.32 6.80
CA ILE A 11 0.48 -0.89 6.22
C ILE A 11 1.42 -2.08 6.41
N LYS A 12 2.73 -1.88 6.25
CA LYS A 12 3.78 -2.87 6.51
C LYS A 12 3.66 -3.45 7.92
N ASP A 13 3.51 -2.61 8.94
CA ASP A 13 3.44 -3.07 10.33
C ASP A 13 2.26 -4.04 10.52
N ILE A 14 1.08 -3.70 9.98
CA ILE A 14 -0.12 -4.55 10.02
C ILE A 14 0.14 -5.91 9.33
N LEU A 15 0.77 -5.88 8.15
CA LEU A 15 1.04 -7.09 7.37
C LEU A 15 2.07 -8.00 8.09
N ILE A 16 3.14 -7.41 8.64
CA ILE A 16 4.16 -8.15 9.39
C ILE A 16 3.60 -8.78 10.66
N GLU A 17 2.75 -8.06 11.41
CA GLU A 17 2.05 -8.60 12.59
C GLU A 17 1.20 -9.83 12.25
N ARG A 18 0.71 -9.93 11.00
CA ARG A 18 -0.04 -11.08 10.48
C ARG A 18 0.82 -12.14 9.82
N GLY A 19 2.14 -11.99 9.83
CA GLY A 19 3.10 -12.96 9.31
C GLY A 19 3.41 -12.84 7.82
N TYR A 20 2.92 -11.80 7.14
CA TYR A 20 3.32 -11.52 5.76
C TYR A 20 4.79 -11.11 5.70
N LYS A 21 5.47 -11.51 4.63
CA LYS A 21 6.87 -11.18 4.38
C LYS A 21 6.98 -10.33 3.13
N GLU A 22 7.85 -9.32 3.17
CA GLU A 22 8.20 -8.57 1.97
C GLU A 22 8.92 -9.49 0.98
N VAL A 23 8.32 -9.67 -0.20
CA VAL A 23 8.86 -10.49 -1.29
C VAL A 23 9.37 -9.64 -2.46
N LYS A 24 8.91 -8.40 -2.55
CA LYS A 24 9.46 -7.39 -3.46
C LYS A 24 9.65 -6.07 -2.71
N PRO A 25 10.88 -5.57 -2.56
CA PRO A 25 11.14 -4.28 -1.97
C PRO A 25 10.90 -3.13 -2.96
N ASP A 26 10.78 -1.91 -2.43
CA ASP A 26 10.58 -0.63 -3.13
C ASP A 26 11.88 -0.08 -3.72
N THR A 27 12.72 -0.94 -4.31
CA THR A 27 14.05 -0.55 -4.81
C THR A 27 14.02 0.13 -6.17
N ASP A 28 12.91 0.03 -6.90
CA ASP A 28 12.77 0.55 -8.25
C ASP A 28 11.73 1.69 -8.27
N LEU A 29 12.23 2.92 -8.49
CA LEU A 29 11.43 4.09 -8.85
C LEU A 29 11.29 4.12 -10.37
N ASP A 30 10.07 4.30 -10.88
CA ASP A 30 9.88 4.58 -12.30
C ASP A 30 10.21 6.05 -12.65
N TYR A 31 10.11 6.41 -13.93
CA TYR A 31 10.39 7.77 -14.39
C TYR A 31 9.39 8.82 -13.89
N CYS A 32 8.21 8.39 -13.42
CA CYS A 32 7.19 9.24 -12.80
C CYS A 32 7.36 9.32 -11.27
N GLY A 33 8.31 8.59 -10.68
CA GLY A 33 8.47 8.52 -9.22
C GLY A 33 7.50 7.55 -8.54
N SER A 34 6.82 6.70 -9.31
CA SER A 34 6.01 5.61 -8.76
C SER A 34 6.89 4.52 -8.20
N MET A 35 6.43 3.87 -7.14
CA MET A 35 7.12 2.76 -6.51
C MET A 35 6.12 1.81 -5.86
N TYR A 36 6.48 0.54 -5.73
CA TYR A 36 5.64 -0.43 -5.04
C TYR A 36 6.46 -1.47 -4.31
N SER A 37 5.87 -2.03 -3.26
CA SER A 37 6.39 -3.19 -2.53
C SER A 37 5.32 -4.26 -2.44
N ILE A 38 5.73 -5.53 -2.43
CA ILE A 38 4.81 -6.68 -2.35
C ILE A 38 5.12 -7.48 -1.10
N TYR A 39 4.06 -7.79 -0.35
CA TYR A 39 4.06 -8.61 0.85
C TYR A 39 3.25 -9.88 0.60
N ALA A 40 3.74 -11.04 1.01
CA ALA A 40 3.09 -12.31 0.76
C ALA A 40 3.02 -13.22 2.00
N LEU A 41 1.93 -14.00 2.07
CA LEU A 41 1.71 -15.09 3.02
C LEU A 41 1.04 -16.26 2.29
N GLY A 42 1.82 -17.28 1.95
CA GLY A 42 1.34 -18.39 1.12
C GLY A 42 0.89 -17.89 -0.26
N ASN A 43 -0.40 -18.05 -0.57
CA ASN A 43 -1.00 -17.61 -1.83
C ASN A 43 -1.57 -16.17 -1.77
N TYR A 44 -1.67 -15.59 -0.58
CA TYR A 44 -2.17 -14.23 -0.38
C TYR A 44 -1.04 -13.22 -0.62
N ARG A 45 -1.36 -12.12 -1.27
CA ARG A 45 -0.41 -11.03 -1.53
C ARG A 45 -1.08 -9.68 -1.33
N PHE A 46 -0.31 -8.71 -0.84
CA PHE A 46 -0.66 -7.31 -0.81
C PHE A 46 0.42 -6.52 -1.54
N MET A 47 0.01 -5.61 -2.41
CA MET A 47 0.87 -4.63 -3.06
C MET A 47 0.60 -3.26 -2.46
N ILE A 48 1.63 -2.59 -1.97
CA ILE A 48 1.57 -1.21 -1.50
C ILE A 48 2.23 -0.35 -2.56
N GLN A 49 1.47 0.53 -3.20
CA GLN A 49 1.93 1.34 -4.31
C GLN A 49 1.84 2.83 -4.00
N TRP A 50 2.78 3.58 -4.56
CA TRP A 50 2.70 5.02 -4.78
C TRP A 50 2.65 5.27 -6.28
N ASP A 51 1.67 6.04 -6.72
CA ASP A 51 1.62 6.63 -8.05
C ASP A 51 2.26 8.01 -8.00
N GLY A 52 3.44 8.13 -8.60
CA GLY A 52 4.20 9.39 -8.60
C GLY A 52 3.69 10.40 -9.64
N GLU A 53 2.97 9.95 -10.66
CA GLU A 53 2.37 10.82 -11.68
C GLU A 53 1.14 11.52 -11.11
N GLU A 54 0.26 10.76 -10.46
CA GLU A 54 -1.00 11.26 -9.93
C GLU A 54 -0.90 11.75 -8.47
N GLY A 55 0.17 11.39 -7.75
CA GLY A 55 0.40 11.83 -6.37
C GLY A 55 -0.53 11.18 -5.36
N PHE A 56 -0.70 9.86 -5.42
CA PHE A 56 -1.47 9.10 -4.41
C PHE A 56 -0.85 7.75 -4.07
N GLY A 57 -1.16 7.24 -2.88
CA GLY A 57 -0.86 5.89 -2.45
C GLY A 57 -2.08 4.98 -2.48
N LEU A 58 -1.89 3.71 -2.79
CA LEU A 58 -2.95 2.70 -2.76
C LEU A 58 -2.43 1.33 -2.32
N VAL A 59 -3.37 0.44 -2.00
CA VAL A 59 -3.07 -0.97 -1.77
C VAL A 59 -3.95 -1.84 -2.63
N GLU A 60 -3.35 -2.87 -3.21
CA GLU A 60 -4.07 -3.94 -3.88
C GLU A 60 -3.84 -5.27 -3.14
N TYR A 61 -4.82 -6.15 -3.18
CA TYR A 61 -4.69 -7.52 -2.70
C TYR A 61 -4.89 -8.51 -3.84
N TRP A 62 -4.20 -9.65 -3.76
CA TRP A 62 -4.31 -10.71 -4.75
C TRP A 62 -5.41 -11.70 -4.36
N GLU A 63 -6.43 -11.82 -5.20
CA GLU A 63 -7.54 -12.75 -5.02
C GLU A 63 -7.98 -13.32 -6.38
N HIS A 64 -8.20 -14.63 -6.45
CA HIS A 64 -8.71 -15.32 -7.65
C HIS A 64 -7.97 -14.94 -8.94
N ASP A 65 -6.63 -14.99 -8.92
CA ASP A 65 -5.76 -14.68 -10.06
C ASP A 65 -5.84 -13.23 -10.57
N SER A 66 -6.26 -12.29 -9.71
CA SER A 66 -6.35 -10.87 -10.05
C SER A 66 -5.93 -9.98 -8.87
N TRP A 67 -5.37 -8.81 -9.19
CA TRP A 67 -5.19 -7.73 -8.22
C TRP A 67 -6.50 -6.98 -8.07
N LYS A 68 -6.89 -6.71 -6.82
CA LYS A 68 -8.08 -5.95 -6.47
C LYS A 68 -7.67 -4.76 -5.61
N LEU A 69 -8.09 -3.57 -6.03
CA LEU A 69 -7.88 -2.33 -5.31
C LEU A 69 -8.62 -2.33 -3.97
N LEU A 70 -7.94 -1.90 -2.91
CA LEU A 70 -8.56 -1.54 -1.64
C LEU A 70 -8.79 -0.04 -1.59
N GLU A 71 -10.05 0.32 -1.40
CA GLU A 71 -10.43 1.70 -1.11
C GLU A 71 -10.23 2.03 0.38
N PRO A 72 -9.91 3.30 0.72
CA PRO A 72 -9.70 4.43 -0.19
C PRO A 72 -8.25 4.60 -0.66
N ILE A 73 -8.06 5.33 -1.77
CA ILE A 73 -6.73 5.87 -2.16
C ILE A 73 -6.31 7.00 -1.22
N VAL A 74 -5.01 7.22 -1.08
CA VAL A 74 -4.40 8.18 -0.14
C VAL A 74 -3.73 9.31 -0.93
N PRO A 75 -4.39 10.47 -1.13
CA PRO A 75 -3.86 11.56 -1.94
C PRO A 75 -2.79 12.38 -1.20
N GLU A 76 -1.74 12.81 -1.90
CA GLU A 76 -0.64 13.64 -1.37
C GLU A 76 -1.08 15.09 -1.10
N GLY A 77 -1.89 15.66 -1.99
CA GLY A 77 -2.17 17.11 -2.04
C GLY A 77 -2.95 17.71 -0.85
N PHE A 78 -3.48 16.88 0.07
CA PHE A 78 -4.32 17.34 1.17
C PHE A 78 -4.02 16.57 2.45
N LYS A 79 -3.30 17.20 3.40
CA LYS A 79 -2.86 16.54 4.64
C LYS A 79 -3.99 15.88 5.45
N ASP A 80 -5.11 16.58 5.63
CA ASP A 80 -6.24 16.03 6.40
C ASP A 80 -6.89 14.83 5.69
N ALA A 81 -6.95 14.86 4.37
CA ALA A 81 -7.43 13.74 3.56
C ALA A 81 -6.43 12.59 3.53
N PHE A 82 -5.12 12.88 3.51
CA PHE A 82 -4.06 11.89 3.58
C PHE A 82 -4.17 11.07 4.86
N ASP A 83 -4.17 11.73 6.02
CA ASP A 83 -4.19 11.05 7.32
C ASP A 83 -5.50 10.27 7.51
N SER A 84 -6.65 10.85 7.14
CA SER A 84 -7.97 10.21 7.24
C SER A 84 -8.09 8.99 6.30
N ASN A 85 -7.64 9.12 5.04
CA ASN A 85 -7.71 8.03 4.08
C ASN A 85 -6.70 6.93 4.41
N LEU A 86 -5.52 7.28 4.93
CA LEU A 86 -4.54 6.29 5.38
C LEU A 86 -5.09 5.46 6.54
N GLU A 87 -5.78 6.08 7.50
CA GLU A 87 -6.45 5.35 8.58
C GLU A 87 -7.54 4.41 8.04
N ALA A 88 -8.41 4.91 7.16
CA ALA A 88 -9.45 4.10 6.53
C ALA A 88 -8.88 2.94 5.69
N LEU A 89 -7.78 3.18 4.97
CA LEU A 89 -7.08 2.15 4.20
C LEU A 89 -6.47 1.09 5.11
N CYS A 90 -5.89 1.48 6.25
CA CYS A 90 -5.41 0.52 7.26
C CYS A 90 -6.53 -0.40 7.76
N ILE A 91 -7.72 0.16 8.04
CA ILE A 91 -8.90 -0.62 8.43
C ILE A 91 -9.35 -1.55 7.29
N SER A 92 -9.30 -1.07 6.05
CA SER A 92 -9.64 -1.86 4.85
C SER A 92 -8.69 -3.06 4.68
N VAL A 93 -7.39 -2.84 4.83
CA VAL A 93 -6.37 -3.90 4.83
C VAL A 93 -6.65 -4.92 5.95
N GLN A 94 -6.89 -4.46 7.18
CA GLN A 94 -7.20 -5.35 8.31
C GLN A 94 -8.45 -6.23 8.09
N ARG A 95 -9.45 -5.76 7.33
CA ARG A 95 -10.65 -6.54 7.00
C ARG A 95 -10.41 -7.65 5.98
N HIS A 96 -9.32 -7.56 5.22
CA HIS A 96 -8.95 -8.52 4.17
C HIS A 96 -7.82 -9.47 4.60
N LEU A 97 -7.41 -9.42 5.87
CA LEU A 97 -6.43 -10.31 6.49
C LEU A 97 -7.11 -11.45 7.25
#